data_AF-A0A1B6JCA3-F1
#
_entry.id   AF-A0A1B6JCA3-F1
#
_cell.length_a   1.000
_cell.length_b   1.000
_cell.length_c   1.000
_cell.angle_alpha   90.00
_cell.angle_beta   90.00
_cell.angle_gamma   90.00
#
_symmetry.space_group_name_H-M   'P 1'
#
loop_
_entity.id
_entity.type
_entity.pdbx_description
1 polymer ?
#
loop_
_entity_poly.entity_id
_entity_poly.type
_entity_poly.pdbx_seq_one_letter_code
_entity_poly.pdbx_strand_id
1 'polypeptide(L)'
;KKILDELIEEVDADKSGRLEFDEFVTLAAKFIVEEDDEAMQKELREAFRLYDKEGNGYIPTFCLKEILRELDDQLTNEELDMMIDEIDSDGSGTVDFDEFMEMMTGE
;
A
#
# COMPACT_ATOMS: atom_id res chain seq x y z
N LYS A 1 0.44 -18.01 18.94
CA LYS A 1 0.27 -18.14 20.41
C LYS A 1 1.30 -17.31 21.17
N LYS A 2 2.62 -17.55 21.03
CA LYS A 2 3.64 -16.74 21.72
C LYS A 2 3.53 -15.21 21.52
N ILE A 3 3.29 -14.79 20.27
CA ILE A 3 3.14 -13.35 19.93
C ILE A 3 1.93 -12.73 20.65
N LEU A 4 0.83 -13.45 20.74
CA LEU A 4 -0.39 -13.00 21.45
C LEU A 4 -0.15 -12.88 22.95
N ASP A 5 0.59 -13.80 23.56
CA ASP A 5 0.90 -13.75 24.99
C ASP A 5 1.82 -12.54 25.31
N GLU A 6 2.80 -12.24 24.46
CA GLU A 6 3.69 -11.07 24.61
C GLU A 6 2.93 -9.74 24.41
N LEU A 7 2.03 -9.66 23.42
CA LEU A 7 1.21 -8.47 23.18
C LEU A 7 0.22 -8.20 24.31
N ILE A 8 -0.36 -9.25 24.89
CA ILE A 8 -1.25 -9.11 26.05
C ILE A 8 -0.44 -8.60 27.24
N GLU A 9 0.76 -9.13 27.51
CA GLU A 9 1.61 -8.60 28.59
C GLU A 9 2.06 -7.14 28.38
N GLU A 10 2.19 -6.69 27.13
CA GLU A 10 2.54 -5.30 26.81
C GLU A 10 1.37 -4.33 27.04
N VAL A 11 0.13 -4.77 26.79
CA VAL A 11 -1.08 -3.92 26.84
C VAL A 11 -1.84 -4.06 28.17
N ASP A 12 -1.68 -5.18 28.88
CA ASP A 12 -2.23 -5.48 30.22
C ASP A 12 -1.51 -4.64 31.28
N ALA A 13 -1.90 -3.36 31.38
CA ALA A 13 -1.27 -2.38 32.24
C ALA A 13 -1.53 -2.67 33.72
N ASP A 14 -2.66 -3.31 34.03
CA ASP A 14 -3.08 -3.64 35.38
C ASP A 14 -2.62 -5.03 35.84
N LYS A 15 -2.05 -5.83 34.93
CA LYS A 15 -1.58 -7.21 35.15
C LYS A 15 -2.69 -8.12 35.65
N SER A 16 -3.93 -7.83 35.28
CA SER A 16 -5.08 -8.66 35.63
C SER A 16 -5.05 -10.00 34.92
N GLY A 17 -4.22 -10.16 33.88
CA GLY A 17 -4.19 -11.33 33.01
C GLY A 17 -5.45 -11.43 32.16
N ARG A 18 -6.20 -10.33 32.02
CA ARG A 18 -7.44 -10.22 31.26
C ARG A 18 -7.40 -8.93 30.48
N LEU A 19 -7.88 -8.97 29.25
CA LEU A 19 -7.98 -7.80 28.39
C LEU A 19 -9.26 -7.03 28.73
N GLU A 20 -9.11 -5.85 29.32
CA GLU A 20 -10.22 -4.93 29.54
C GLU A 20 -10.62 -4.21 28.25
N PHE A 21 -11.78 -3.54 28.22
CA PHE A 21 -12.27 -2.93 26.97
C PHE A 21 -11.33 -1.82 26.45
N ASP A 22 -10.75 -1.01 27.33
CA ASP A 22 -9.81 0.05 26.93
C ASP A 22 -8.47 -0.52 26.44
N GLU A 23 -8.01 -1.61 27.05
CA GLU A 23 -6.86 -2.38 26.59
C GLU A 23 -7.14 -3.06 25.25
N PHE A 24 -8.38 -3.55 25.05
CA PHE A 24 -8.83 -4.14 23.80
C PHE A 24 -8.87 -3.10 22.69
N VAL A 25 -9.34 -1.88 22.98
CA VAL A 25 -9.30 -0.79 21.99
C VAL A 25 -7.87 -0.45 21.62
N THR A 26 -6.94 -0.44 22.58
CA THR A 26 -5.52 -0.18 22.31
C THR A 26 -4.89 -1.28 21.47
N LEU A 27 -5.15 -2.54 21.81
CA LEU A 27 -4.66 -3.69 21.07
C LEU A 27 -5.29 -3.78 19.68
N ALA A 28 -6.60 -3.56 19.58
CA ALA A 28 -7.32 -3.51 18.31
C ALA A 28 -6.86 -2.34 17.44
N ALA A 29 -6.60 -1.16 17.98
CA ALA A 29 -6.05 -0.05 17.22
C ALA A 29 -4.64 -0.37 16.67
N LYS A 30 -3.79 -1.04 17.45
CA LYS A 30 -2.45 -1.46 17.00
C LYS A 30 -2.53 -2.55 15.93
N PHE A 31 -3.40 -3.55 16.10
CA PHE A 31 -3.52 -4.68 15.17
C PHE A 31 -4.33 -4.37 13.91
N ILE A 32 -5.40 -3.58 14.01
CA ILE A 32 -6.23 -3.22 12.85
C ILE A 32 -5.44 -2.34 11.89
N VAL A 33 -4.51 -1.50 12.37
CA VAL A 33 -3.66 -0.68 11.49
C VAL A 33 -2.51 -1.52 10.90
N GLU A 34 -1.83 -2.34 11.70
CA GLU A 34 -0.71 -3.15 11.20
C GLU A 34 -1.13 -4.29 10.24
N GLU A 35 -2.28 -4.95 10.46
CA GLU A 35 -2.79 -5.93 9.49
C GLU A 35 -3.24 -5.27 8.18
N ASP A 36 -3.74 -4.04 8.23
CA ASP A 36 -4.18 -3.31 7.03
C ASP A 36 -2.97 -2.94 6.16
N ASP A 37 -1.85 -2.50 6.76
CA ASP A 37 -0.64 -2.16 6.03
C ASP A 37 0.02 -3.37 5.35
N GLU A 38 0.20 -4.49 6.06
CA GLU A 38 0.78 -5.70 5.45
C GLU A 38 -0.14 -6.32 4.38
N ALA A 39 -1.45 -6.32 4.61
CA ALA A 39 -2.42 -6.80 3.63
C ALA A 39 -2.45 -5.87 2.41
N MET A 40 -2.47 -4.55 2.62
CA MET A 40 -2.43 -3.54 1.56
C MET A 40 -1.14 -3.64 0.75
N GLN A 41 0.03 -3.71 1.38
CA GLN A 41 1.30 -3.90 0.67
C GLN A 41 1.31 -5.18 -0.16
N LYS A 42 0.66 -6.24 0.32
CA LYS A 42 0.56 -7.50 -0.42
C LYS A 42 -0.38 -7.38 -1.62
N GLU A 43 -1.54 -6.76 -1.47
CA GLU A 43 -2.46 -6.48 -2.58
C GLU A 43 -1.82 -5.56 -3.62
N LEU A 44 -1.13 -4.51 -3.18
CA LEU A 44 -0.37 -3.61 -4.05
C LEU A 44 0.76 -4.35 -4.77
N ARG A 45 1.47 -5.27 -4.12
CA ARG A 45 2.47 -6.13 -4.80
C ARG A 45 1.85 -7.03 -5.85
N GLU A 46 0.68 -7.61 -5.57
CA GLU A 46 -0.01 -8.48 -6.52
C GLU A 46 -0.51 -7.67 -7.72
N ALA A 47 -1.05 -6.47 -7.49
CA ALA A 47 -1.40 -5.51 -8.52
C ALA A 47 -0.17 -5.09 -9.34
N PHE A 48 0.92 -4.69 -8.68
CA PHE A 48 2.17 -4.31 -9.34
C PHE A 48 2.71 -5.42 -10.25
N ARG A 49 2.69 -6.69 -9.79
CA ARG A 49 3.08 -7.83 -10.63
C ARG A 49 2.15 -8.10 -11.80
N LEU A 50 0.87 -7.74 -11.68
CA LEU A 50 -0.07 -7.84 -12.80
C LEU A 50 0.31 -6.86 -13.91
N TYR A 51 0.88 -5.70 -13.53
CA TYR A 51 1.25 -4.63 -14.45
C TYR A 51 2.71 -4.72 -14.94
N ASP A 52 3.65 -5.18 -14.11
CA ASP A 52 5.03 -5.52 -14.48
C ASP A 52 5.08 -6.84 -15.25
N LYS A 53 4.64 -6.79 -16.52
CA LYS A 53 4.60 -7.95 -17.43
C LYS A 53 5.97 -8.58 -17.68
N GLU A 54 7.04 -7.81 -17.52
CA GLU A 54 8.41 -8.27 -17.77
C GLU A 54 9.08 -8.81 -16.51
N GLY A 55 8.52 -8.54 -15.32
CA GLY A 55 9.04 -9.01 -14.04
C GLY A 55 10.35 -8.33 -13.64
N ASN A 56 10.57 -7.12 -14.15
CA ASN A 56 11.82 -6.40 -13.99
C ASN A 56 11.87 -5.59 -12.67
N GLY A 57 10.73 -5.46 -11.98
CA GLY A 57 10.57 -4.67 -10.77
C GLY A 57 10.21 -3.20 -11.02
N TYR A 58 9.83 -2.86 -12.25
CA TYR A 58 9.44 -1.50 -12.66
C TYR A 58 8.40 -1.56 -13.78
N ILE A 59 7.44 -0.64 -13.76
CA ILE A 59 6.39 -0.52 -14.76
C ILE A 59 6.78 0.64 -15.69
N PRO A 60 7.00 0.41 -16.99
CA PRO A 60 7.26 1.51 -17.91
C PRO A 60 6.11 2.53 -17.90
N THR A 61 6.43 3.82 -17.91
CA THR A 61 5.43 4.92 -17.91
C THR A 61 4.43 4.80 -19.06
N PHE A 62 4.85 4.29 -20.22
CA PHE A 62 3.95 4.02 -21.35
C PHE A 62 2.88 2.96 -21.03
N CYS A 63 3.23 1.90 -20.27
CA CYS A 63 2.27 0.88 -19.84
C CYS A 63 1.24 1.48 -18.89
N LEU A 64 1.69 2.29 -17.94
CA LEU A 64 0.81 2.99 -16.99
C LEU A 64 -0.15 3.94 -17.73
N LYS A 65 0.34 4.65 -18.74
CA LYS A 65 -0.48 5.51 -19.62
C LYS A 65 -1.55 4.73 -20.38
N GLU A 66 -1.23 3.54 -20.90
CA GLU A 66 -2.22 2.67 -21.54
C GLU A 66 -3.30 2.21 -20.56
N ILE A 67 -2.91 1.86 -19.33
CA ILE A 67 -3.85 1.42 -18.28
C ILE A 67 -4.80 2.54 -17.87
N LEU A 68 -4.27 3.74 -17.59
CA LEU A 68 -5.07 4.90 -17.21
C LEU A 68 -6.09 5.27 -18.30
N ARG A 69 -5.69 5.10 -19.57
CA ARG A 69 -6.59 5.32 -20.72
C ARG A 69 -7.63 4.22 -20.91
N GLU A 70 -7.34 3.00 -20.47
CA GLU A 70 -8.30 1.89 -20.48
C GLU A 70 -9.30 2.01 -19.30
N LEU A 71 -8.87 2.60 -18.18
CA LEU A 71 -9.73 2.92 -17.04
C LEU A 71 -10.66 4.11 -17.32
N ASP A 72 -10.15 5.16 -17.97
CA ASP A 72 -10.93 6.32 -18.38
C ASP A 72 -10.50 6.83 -19.77
N ASP A 73 -11.34 6.58 -20.77
CA ASP A 73 -11.08 6.96 -22.17
C ASP A 73 -11.30 8.46 -22.42
N GLN A 74 -11.84 9.20 -21.46
CA GLN A 74 -12.01 10.65 -21.52
C GLN A 74 -10.70 11.41 -21.25
N LEU A 75 -9.73 10.78 -20.59
CA LEU A 75 -8.45 11.42 -20.26
C LEU A 75 -7.66 11.75 -21.51
N THR A 76 -7.26 13.02 -21.62
CA THR A 76 -6.42 13.49 -22.73
C THR A 76 -4.98 13.02 -22.54
N ASN A 77 -4.21 12.99 -23.64
CA ASN A 77 -2.79 12.66 -23.55
C ASN A 77 -2.02 13.61 -22.61
N GLU A 78 -2.43 14.87 -22.55
CA GLU A 78 -1.83 15.89 -21.67
C GLU A 78 -2.15 15.62 -20.20
N GLU A 79 -3.38 15.23 -19.87
CA GLU A 79 -3.74 14.82 -18.50
C GLU A 79 -3.03 13.55 -18.07
N LEU A 80 -2.92 12.58 -18.97
CA LEU A 80 -2.16 11.36 -18.72
C LEU A 80 -0.67 11.68 -18.52
N ASP A 81 -0.08 12.56 -19.32
CA ASP A 81 1.32 12.96 -19.15
C ASP A 81 1.52 13.71 -17.82
N MET A 82 0.57 14.55 -17.40
CA MET A 82 0.63 15.20 -16.09
C MET A 82 0.54 14.19 -14.93
N MET A 83 -0.35 13.18 -15.04
CA MET A 83 -0.44 12.11 -14.03
C MET A 83 0.83 11.28 -13.95
N ILE A 84 1.43 10.97 -15.11
CA ILE A 84 2.70 10.25 -15.16
C ILE A 84 3.83 11.08 -14.55
N ASP A 85 3.94 12.37 -14.90
CA ASP A 85 4.96 13.27 -14.33
C ASP A 85 4.79 13.48 -12.81
N GLU A 86 3.57 13.34 -12.28
CA GLU A 86 3.31 13.40 -10.84
C GLU A 86 3.77 12.12 -10.12
N ILE A 87 3.67 10.96 -10.78
CA ILE A 87 4.04 9.66 -10.22
C ILE A 87 5.55 9.38 -10.39
N ASP A 88 6.10 9.62 -11.58
CA ASP A 88 7.53 9.48 -11.94
C ASP A 88 8.31 10.71 -11.46
N SER A 89 8.35 10.88 -10.14
CA SER A 89 9.00 12.02 -9.49
C SER A 89 10.51 12.04 -9.69
N ASP A 90 11.11 10.86 -9.91
CA ASP A 90 12.55 10.72 -10.16
C ASP A 90 12.93 10.91 -11.64
N GLY A 91 11.95 10.93 -12.54
CA GLY A 91 12.11 11.10 -13.98
C GLY A 91 12.84 9.94 -14.64
N SER A 92 12.78 8.74 -14.05
CA SER A 92 13.40 7.52 -14.58
C SER A 92 12.71 7.03 -15.85
N GLY A 93 11.48 7.49 -16.13
CA GLY A 93 10.65 7.01 -17.23
C GLY A 93 10.02 5.65 -16.93
N THR A 94 10.10 5.22 -15.67
CA THR A 94 9.56 3.97 -15.13
C THR A 94 8.97 4.23 -13.76
N VAL A 95 7.94 3.48 -13.37
CA VAL A 95 7.35 3.55 -12.04
C VAL A 95 7.83 2.35 -11.24
N ASP A 96 8.54 2.61 -10.15
CA ASP A 96 8.95 1.56 -9.22
C ASP A 96 7.83 1.22 -8.20
N PHE A 97 8.11 0.26 -7.32
CA PHE A 97 7.11 -0.20 -6.36
C PHE A 97 6.78 0.86 -5.29
N ASP A 98 7.75 1.70 -4.92
CA ASP A 98 7.56 2.73 -3.91
C ASP A 98 6.72 3.88 -4.51
N GLU A 99 7.01 4.29 -5.74
CA GLU A 99 6.21 5.29 -6.48
C GLU A 99 4.77 4.80 -6.76
N PHE A 100 4.61 3.52 -7.09
CA PHE A 100 3.28 2.92 -7.26
C PHE A 100 2.50 2.85 -5.94
N MET A 101 3.20 2.68 -4.81
CA MET A 101 2.59 2.69 -3.48
C MET A 101 2.09 4.09 -3.13
N GLU A 102 2.95 5.10 -3.28
CA GLU A 102 2.62 6.52 -3.05
C GLU A 102 1.41 6.96 -3.90
N MET A 103 1.34 6.53 -5.18
CA MET A 103 0.17 6.76 -6.02
C MET A 103 -1.12 6.16 -5.44
N MET A 104 -1.06 4.95 -4.88
CA MET A 104 -2.24 4.20 -4.42
C MET A 104 -2.66 4.55 -2.99
N THR A 105 -1.72 4.93 -2.13
CA THR A 105 -1.99 5.35 -0.75
C THR A 105 -2.24 6.85 -0.64
N GLY A 106 -1.76 7.65 -1.60
CA GLY A 106 -1.91 9.10 -1.63
C GLY A 106 -1.16 9.82 -0.50
N GLU A 107 -0.12 9.19 0.06
CA GLU A 107 0.71 9.71 1.15
C GLU A 107 2.05 10.27 0.66
#